data_AF-A0A519TXF7-F1
#
_entry.id   AF-A0A519TXF7-F1
#
_cell.length_a   1.000
_cell.length_b   1.000
_cell.length_c   1.000
_cell.angle_alpha   90.00
_cell.angle_beta   90.00
_cell.angle_gamma   90.00
#
_symmetry.space_group_name_H-M   'P 1'
#
loop_
_entity.id
_entity.type
_entity.pdbx_description
1 polymer ?
#
loop_
_entity_poly.entity_id
_entity_poly.type
_entity_poly.pdbx_seq_one_letter_code
_entity_poly.pdbx_strand_id
1 'polypeptide(L)'
;MKKLQSELDSQTRRMKELEEYVFEAQALVKDWVNVEFQRKRAIVESIIKQIMITERNIDIELSIDLQNVLHARKKSFGDLPNTPSLIFDKKLCKPLTGKYPQNPKTIGEHIRKKRIDSRLSQAQLAKVIGVSPDCITNWENNKSTPQILYYPRIRLFLGFDTTDFDETTFSGRLQSYRSRNGMSCKEMAKLLGVDKSTILAWEKGTNKPAGKIVEKIEELFRKSNGEIT
;
A
#
# COMPACT_ATOMS: atom_id res chain seq x y z
N MET A 1 -52.29 -24.04 -32.25
CA MET A 1 -51.46 -23.72 -33.43
C MET A 1 -51.13 -22.23 -33.51
N LYS A 2 -52.07 -21.32 -33.82
CA LYS A 2 -51.78 -19.86 -33.99
C LYS A 2 -51.11 -19.17 -32.77
N LYS A 3 -51.52 -19.50 -31.54
CA LYS A 3 -50.95 -18.94 -30.30
C LYS A 3 -49.48 -19.36 -30.06
N LEU A 4 -49.16 -20.62 -30.39
CA LEU A 4 -47.80 -21.16 -30.26
C LEU A 4 -46.87 -20.56 -31.32
N GLN A 5 -47.36 -20.37 -32.55
CA GLN A 5 -46.59 -19.71 -33.61
C GLN A 5 -46.28 -18.25 -33.26
N SER A 6 -47.27 -17.50 -32.76
CA SER A 6 -47.07 -16.12 -32.32
C SER A 6 -46.06 -16.01 -31.17
N GLU A 7 -46.04 -16.96 -30.24
CA GLU A 7 -45.08 -16.97 -29.13
C GLU A 7 -43.67 -17.28 -29.64
N LEU A 8 -43.52 -18.28 -30.51
CA LEU A 8 -42.25 -18.61 -31.15
C LEU A 8 -41.70 -17.42 -31.95
N ASP A 9 -42.54 -16.77 -32.77
CA ASP A 9 -42.16 -15.59 -33.54
C ASP A 9 -41.76 -14.41 -32.63
N SER A 10 -42.30 -14.33 -31.40
CA SER A 10 -41.91 -13.32 -30.41
C SER A 10 -40.56 -13.63 -29.78
N GLN A 11 -40.28 -14.91 -29.49
CA GLN A 11 -39.01 -15.34 -28.92
C GLN A 11 -37.87 -15.25 -29.93
N THR A 12 -38.13 -15.62 -31.20
CA THR A 12 -37.15 -15.46 -32.28
C THR A 12 -36.79 -13.99 -32.50
N ARG A 13 -37.76 -13.07 -32.41
CA ARG A 13 -37.49 -11.63 -32.44
C ARG A 13 -36.58 -11.20 -31.30
N ARG A 14 -36.89 -11.62 -30.06
CA ARG A 14 -36.05 -11.33 -28.88
C ARG A 14 -34.63 -11.84 -29.02
N MET A 15 -34.45 -13.07 -29.51
CA MET A 15 -33.12 -13.65 -29.71
C MET A 15 -32.31 -12.84 -30.72
N LYS A 16 -32.93 -12.46 -31.84
CA LYS A 16 -32.27 -11.66 -32.88
C LYS A 16 -31.87 -10.26 -32.37
N GLU A 17 -32.73 -9.64 -31.57
CA GLU A 17 -32.44 -8.35 -30.91
C GLU A 17 -31.26 -8.49 -29.93
N LEU A 18 -31.24 -9.55 -29.12
CA LEU A 18 -30.13 -9.82 -28.19
C LEU A 18 -28.80 -10.07 -28.93
N GLU A 19 -28.82 -10.78 -30.05
CA GLU A 19 -27.64 -10.98 -30.90
C GLU A 19 -27.10 -9.65 -31.45
N GLU A 20 -27.99 -8.77 -31.89
CA GLU A 20 -27.63 -7.42 -32.36
C GLU A 20 -27.00 -6.60 -31.22
N TYR A 21 -27.57 -6.64 -30.02
CA TYR A 21 -27.02 -5.95 -28.85
C TYR A 21 -25.64 -6.47 -28.43
N VAL A 22 -25.44 -7.80 -28.45
CA VAL A 22 -24.14 -8.41 -28.16
C VAL A 22 -23.10 -8.00 -29.21
N PHE A 23 -23.49 -7.97 -30.48
CA PHE A 23 -22.62 -7.52 -31.57
C PHE A 23 -22.21 -6.04 -31.40
N GLU A 24 -23.14 -5.16 -31.07
CA GLU A 24 -22.85 -3.75 -30.82
C GLU A 24 -21.93 -3.53 -29.61
N ALA A 25 -22.17 -4.26 -28.51
CA ALA A 25 -21.30 -4.22 -27.33
C ALA A 25 -19.88 -4.69 -27.67
N GLN A 26 -19.74 -5.77 -28.45
CA GLN A 26 -18.45 -6.26 -28.92
C GLN A 26 -17.73 -5.25 -29.82
N ALA A 27 -18.46 -4.59 -30.71
CA ALA A 27 -17.92 -3.54 -31.58
C ALA A 27 -17.45 -2.33 -30.77
N LEU A 28 -18.22 -1.90 -29.76
CA LEU A 28 -17.84 -0.82 -28.84
C LEU A 28 -16.59 -1.15 -28.04
N VAL A 29 -16.47 -2.39 -27.52
CA VAL A 29 -15.27 -2.84 -26.81
C VAL A 29 -14.05 -2.84 -27.73
N LYS A 30 -14.22 -3.32 -28.98
CA LYS A 30 -13.15 -3.37 -29.98
C LYS A 30 -12.66 -1.97 -30.37
N ASP A 31 -13.56 -1.01 -30.51
CA ASP A 31 -13.24 0.36 -30.94
C ASP A 31 -13.06 1.35 -29.78
N TRP A 32 -13.08 0.87 -28.52
CA TRP A 32 -13.11 1.72 -27.33
C TRP A 32 -11.99 2.76 -27.28
N VAL A 33 -10.83 2.46 -27.85
CA VAL A 33 -9.67 3.38 -27.90
C VAL A 33 -10.01 4.64 -28.69
N ASN A 34 -10.71 4.52 -29.81
CA ASN A 34 -10.98 5.59 -30.77
C ASN A 34 -12.27 6.37 -30.51
N VAL A 35 -13.12 5.90 -29.59
CA VAL A 35 -14.35 6.61 -29.20
C VAL A 35 -14.00 8.00 -28.63
N GLU A 36 -14.79 9.02 -28.96
CA GLU A 36 -14.61 10.37 -28.41
C GLU A 36 -14.79 10.41 -26.89
N PHE A 37 -14.02 11.25 -26.19
CA PHE A 37 -14.06 11.38 -24.72
C PHE A 37 -15.47 11.58 -24.15
N GLN A 38 -16.27 12.51 -24.72
CA GLN A 38 -17.63 12.78 -24.24
C GLN A 38 -18.54 11.56 -24.35
N ARG A 39 -18.38 10.80 -25.42
CA ARG A 39 -19.13 9.56 -25.63
C ARG A 39 -18.69 8.44 -24.69
N LYS A 40 -17.39 8.28 -24.45
CA LYS A 40 -16.88 7.33 -23.42
C LYS A 40 -17.45 7.68 -22.05
N ARG A 41 -17.46 8.97 -21.71
CA ARG A 41 -17.98 9.47 -20.44
C ARG A 41 -19.46 9.14 -20.27
N ALA A 42 -20.29 9.44 -21.27
CA ALA A 42 -21.73 9.16 -21.21
C ALA A 42 -22.03 7.66 -21.03
N ILE A 43 -21.27 6.80 -21.71
CA ILE A 43 -21.39 5.34 -21.56
C ILE A 43 -20.96 4.88 -20.16
N VAL A 44 -19.86 5.42 -19.63
CA VAL A 44 -19.39 5.09 -18.29
C VAL A 44 -20.39 5.56 -17.23
N GLU A 45 -20.94 6.76 -17.36
CA GLU A 45 -21.95 7.30 -16.44
C GLU A 45 -23.25 6.48 -16.48
N SER A 46 -23.67 5.95 -17.63
CA SER A 46 -24.89 5.15 -17.73
C SER A 46 -24.78 3.77 -17.08
N ILE A 47 -23.58 3.20 -17.01
CA ILE A 47 -23.36 1.89 -16.38
C ILE A 47 -22.99 1.99 -14.90
N ILE A 48 -22.68 3.17 -14.37
CA ILE A 48 -22.36 3.35 -12.95
C ILE A 48 -23.66 3.39 -12.15
N LYS A 49 -23.84 2.42 -11.26
CA LYS A 49 -24.96 2.38 -10.33
C LYS A 49 -24.67 3.22 -9.10
N GLN A 50 -23.50 3.01 -8.49
CA GLN A 50 -23.06 3.82 -7.35
C GLN A 50 -21.54 3.85 -7.24
N ILE A 51 -21.02 4.94 -6.67
CA ILE A 51 -19.62 5.10 -6.30
C ILE A 51 -19.56 5.30 -4.79
N MET A 52 -18.99 4.35 -4.07
CA MET A 52 -18.71 4.48 -2.65
C MET A 52 -17.26 4.86 -2.45
N ILE A 53 -17.04 6.06 -1.90
CA ILE A 53 -15.69 6.55 -1.58
C ILE A 53 -15.48 6.37 -0.08
N THR A 54 -14.64 5.40 0.28
CA THR A 54 -14.14 5.27 1.66
C THR A 54 -12.86 6.08 1.82
N GLU A 55 -12.22 6.09 3.00
CA GLU A 55 -10.91 6.75 3.16
C GLU A 55 -9.86 6.26 2.15
N ARG A 56 -9.90 4.98 1.76
CA ARG A 56 -8.79 4.28 1.09
C ARG A 56 -9.16 3.65 -0.25
N ASN A 57 -10.42 3.26 -0.40
CA ASN A 57 -10.91 2.57 -1.58
C ASN A 57 -11.97 3.39 -2.28
N ILE A 58 -12.07 3.16 -3.59
CA ILE A 58 -13.20 3.58 -4.40
C ILE A 58 -13.86 2.28 -4.85
N ASP A 59 -15.02 2.00 -4.30
CA ASP A 59 -15.84 0.86 -4.71
C ASP A 59 -16.85 1.39 -5.72
N ILE A 60 -16.76 0.89 -6.96
CA ILE A 60 -17.68 1.26 -8.03
C ILE A 60 -18.56 0.05 -8.29
N GLU A 61 -19.85 0.19 -8.03
CA GLU A 61 -20.86 -0.77 -8.44
C GLU A 61 -21.36 -0.35 -9.82
N LEU A 62 -21.24 -1.27 -10.78
CA LEU A 62 -21.70 -1.09 -12.14
C LEU A 62 -22.98 -1.90 -12.32
N SER A 63 -23.96 -1.30 -12.97
CA SER A 63 -25.18 -1.95 -13.43
C SER A 63 -25.31 -1.72 -14.92
N ILE A 64 -25.09 -2.76 -15.70
CA ILE A 64 -25.24 -2.66 -17.16
C ILE A 64 -26.71 -2.88 -17.50
N ASP A 65 -27.38 -1.79 -17.87
CA ASP A 65 -28.63 -1.87 -18.63
C ASP A 65 -28.30 -1.75 -20.11
N LEU A 66 -28.48 -2.85 -20.84
CA LEU A 66 -28.21 -2.94 -22.28
C LEU A 66 -29.00 -1.90 -23.09
N GLN A 67 -30.16 -1.43 -22.60
CA GLN A 67 -30.95 -0.40 -23.29
C GLN A 67 -30.23 0.95 -23.27
N ASN A 68 -29.72 1.37 -22.11
CA ASN A 68 -29.10 2.67 -21.92
C ASN A 68 -27.74 2.81 -22.63
N VAL A 69 -26.99 1.72 -22.79
CA VAL A 69 -25.70 1.71 -23.49
C VAL A 69 -25.86 1.87 -25.00
N LEU A 70 -27.00 1.42 -25.56
CA LEU A 70 -27.20 1.29 -27.01
C LEU A 70 -28.13 2.39 -27.59
N HIS A 71 -29.00 3.01 -26.79
CA HIS A 71 -29.86 4.12 -27.22
C HIS A 71 -29.14 5.42 -27.62
N ALA A 72 -27.81 5.52 -27.45
CA ALA A 72 -27.01 6.64 -27.95
C ALA A 72 -26.94 6.72 -29.49
N ARG A 73 -27.53 5.76 -30.23
CA ARG A 73 -27.57 5.74 -31.69
C ARG A 73 -28.98 5.41 -32.25
N LYS A 74 -29.93 6.34 -32.08
CA LYS A 74 -31.27 6.47 -32.72
C LYS A 74 -32.51 5.80 -32.06
N LYS A 75 -33.50 6.69 -31.84
CA LYS A 75 -34.99 6.59 -31.78
C LYS A 75 -35.67 5.57 -30.83
N SER A 76 -36.64 6.14 -30.11
CA SER A 76 -37.61 5.55 -29.17
C SER A 76 -38.08 4.14 -29.51
N PHE A 77 -37.96 3.24 -28.53
CA PHE A 77 -38.73 2.00 -28.45
C PHE A 77 -39.40 1.94 -27.08
N GLY A 78 -40.69 1.61 -27.07
CA GLY A 78 -41.50 1.50 -25.85
C GLY A 78 -41.13 0.29 -25.00
N ASP A 79 -41.41 0.45 -23.71
CA ASP A 79 -41.26 -0.46 -22.57
C ASP A 79 -40.96 -1.93 -22.90
N LEU A 80 -39.67 -2.27 -22.86
CA LEU A 80 -39.22 -3.66 -22.80
C LEU A 80 -39.39 -4.19 -21.36
N PRO A 81 -39.87 -5.44 -21.16
CA PRO A 81 -39.93 -6.04 -19.84
C PRO A 81 -38.53 -6.38 -19.30
N ASN A 82 -38.32 -5.99 -18.04
CA ASN A 82 -37.19 -6.22 -17.13
C ASN A 82 -36.11 -7.21 -17.64
N THR A 83 -35.06 -6.67 -18.25
CA THR A 83 -33.81 -7.40 -18.49
C THR A 83 -33.09 -7.61 -17.16
N PRO A 84 -32.45 -8.78 -16.92
CA PRO A 84 -31.62 -8.96 -15.74
C PRO A 84 -30.41 -8.02 -15.83
N SER A 85 -30.36 -7.02 -14.95
CA SER A 85 -29.19 -6.16 -14.81
C SER A 85 -28.02 -7.00 -14.29
N LEU A 86 -26.93 -7.02 -15.04
CA LEU A 86 -25.69 -7.62 -14.57
C LEU A 86 -25.00 -6.63 -13.64
N ILE A 87 -24.97 -6.96 -12.35
CA ILE A 87 -24.25 -6.18 -11.34
C ILE A 87 -22.79 -6.65 -11.33
N PHE A 88 -21.87 -5.71 -11.52
CA PHE A 88 -20.43 -5.94 -11.41
C PHE A 88 -19.83 -5.03 -10.35
N ASP A 89 -19.09 -5.61 -9.42
CA ASP A 89 -18.34 -4.85 -8.42
C ASP A 89 -16.88 -4.73 -8.82
N LYS A 90 -16.38 -3.49 -8.93
CA LYS A 90 -14.95 -3.22 -9.13
C LYS A 90 -14.38 -2.44 -7.98
N LYS A 91 -13.48 -3.07 -7.23
CA LYS A 91 -12.70 -2.42 -6.16
C LYS A 91 -11.46 -1.76 -6.75
N LEU A 92 -11.40 -0.44 -6.66
CA LEU A 92 -10.25 0.34 -7.11
C LEU A 92 -9.52 0.95 -5.90
N CYS A 93 -8.19 0.94 -5.95
CA CYS A 93 -7.38 1.66 -4.98
C CYS A 93 -7.37 3.14 -5.35
N LYS A 94 -7.47 4.03 -4.35
CA LYS A 94 -7.26 5.46 -4.59
C LYS A 94 -5.87 5.69 -5.21
N PRO A 95 -5.75 6.60 -6.19
CA PRO A 95 -4.46 6.91 -6.80
C PRO A 95 -3.48 7.40 -5.72
N LEU A 96 -2.20 7.05 -5.88
CA LEU A 96 -1.14 7.50 -4.99
C LEU A 96 -1.16 9.03 -4.94
N THR A 97 -1.47 9.59 -3.76
CA THR A 97 -1.54 11.05 -3.57
C THR A 97 -0.18 11.69 -3.89
N GLY A 98 -0.15 12.96 -4.30
CA GLY A 98 1.10 13.69 -4.56
C GLY A 98 2.11 13.73 -3.39
N LYS A 99 1.71 13.32 -2.18
CA LYS A 99 2.59 13.16 -1.01
C LYS A 99 3.19 11.74 -0.88
N TYR A 100 3.17 10.93 -1.93
CA TYR A 100 3.86 9.64 -1.95
C TYR A 100 5.37 9.85 -2.19
N PRO A 101 6.24 9.38 -1.29
CA PRO A 101 7.69 9.52 -1.48
C PRO A 101 8.19 8.53 -2.53
N GLN A 102 8.43 9.02 -3.75
CA GLN A 102 8.99 8.19 -4.83
C GLN A 102 10.41 7.70 -4.48
N ASN A 103 11.27 8.64 -4.06
CA ASN A 103 12.67 8.38 -3.69
C ASN A 103 12.89 8.76 -2.21
N PRO A 104 12.53 7.87 -1.27
CA PRO A 104 12.70 8.14 0.16
C PRO A 104 14.19 8.26 0.51
N LYS A 105 14.53 9.26 1.32
CA LYS A 105 15.87 9.50 1.87
C LYS A 105 15.88 9.44 3.39
N THR A 106 14.80 9.89 4.04
CA THR A 106 14.71 9.88 5.50
C THR A 106 14.04 8.60 6.00
N ILE A 107 14.32 8.24 7.26
CA ILE A 107 13.62 7.14 7.96
C ILE A 107 12.11 7.33 7.87
N GLY A 108 11.62 8.56 8.08
CA GLY A 108 10.22 8.92 7.98
C GLY A 108 9.60 8.65 6.60
N GLU A 109 10.33 8.98 5.53
CA GLU A 109 9.91 8.72 4.16
C GLU A 109 9.91 7.24 3.82
N HIS A 110 10.90 6.47 4.29
CA HIS A 110 10.91 5.01 4.13
C HIS A 110 9.72 4.36 4.85
N ILE A 111 9.43 4.79 6.09
CA ILE A 111 8.26 4.35 6.86
C ILE A 111 6.98 4.66 6.08
N ARG A 112 6.83 5.91 5.62
CA ARG A 112 5.65 6.36 4.87
C ARG A 112 5.45 5.55 3.59
N LYS A 113 6.52 5.34 2.82
CA LYS A 113 6.51 4.54 1.58
C LYS A 113 6.00 3.13 1.87
N LYS A 114 6.69 2.42 2.77
CA LYS A 114 6.35 1.04 3.14
C LYS A 114 4.94 0.94 3.70
N ARG A 115 4.49 1.91 4.50
CA ARG A 115 3.12 1.96 5.05
C ARG A 115 2.08 2.03 3.94
N ILE A 116 2.27 2.92 2.97
CA ILE A 116 1.35 3.09 1.83
C ILE A 116 1.36 1.83 0.96
N ASP A 117 2.54 1.30 0.65
CA ASP A 117 2.71 0.07 -0.15
C ASP A 117 2.04 -1.13 0.54
N SER A 118 2.12 -1.20 1.87
CA SER A 118 1.48 -2.23 2.70
C SER A 118 0.01 -1.93 3.03
N ARG A 119 -0.56 -0.83 2.49
CA ARG A 119 -1.95 -0.39 2.67
C ARG A 119 -2.37 -0.17 4.14
N LEU A 120 -1.41 0.14 5.01
CA LEU A 120 -1.65 0.35 6.45
C LEU A 120 -2.06 1.80 6.77
N SER A 121 -2.93 1.96 7.76
CA SER A 121 -3.22 3.27 8.36
C SER A 121 -2.11 3.68 9.29
N GLN A 122 -1.97 4.99 9.55
CA GLN A 122 -1.02 5.46 10.56
C GLN A 122 -1.35 4.84 11.93
N ALA A 123 -2.64 4.71 12.26
CA ALA A 123 -3.09 4.04 13.49
C ALA A 123 -2.78 2.53 13.50
N GLN A 124 -2.92 1.83 12.37
CA GLN A 124 -2.57 0.41 12.26
C GLN A 124 -1.06 0.23 12.40
N LEU A 125 -0.26 1.03 11.69
CA LEU A 125 1.19 1.00 11.82
C LEU A 125 1.64 1.33 13.24
N ALA A 126 0.99 2.32 13.88
CA ALA A 126 1.26 2.68 15.27
C ALA A 126 1.04 1.49 16.22
N LYS A 127 -0.01 0.69 16.01
CA LYS A 127 -0.23 -0.57 16.76
C LYS A 127 0.86 -1.61 16.49
N VAL A 128 1.29 -1.77 15.24
CA VAL A 128 2.37 -2.72 14.87
C VAL A 128 3.69 -2.35 15.53
N ILE A 129 4.05 -1.06 15.54
CA ILE A 129 5.28 -0.56 16.15
C ILE A 129 5.14 -0.39 17.67
N GLY A 130 3.92 -0.27 18.19
CA GLY A 130 3.63 -0.03 19.61
C GLY A 130 3.88 1.41 20.04
N VAL A 131 3.45 2.38 19.22
CA VAL A 131 3.52 3.84 19.50
C VAL A 131 2.16 4.50 19.31
N SER A 132 2.06 5.81 19.62
CA SER A 132 0.86 6.57 19.28
C SER A 132 0.80 6.89 17.78
N PRO A 133 -0.40 7.08 17.21
CA PRO A 133 -0.57 7.52 15.82
C PRO A 133 0.13 8.87 15.53
N ASP A 134 0.23 9.75 16.53
CA ASP A 134 0.91 11.04 16.41
C ASP A 134 2.42 10.88 16.21
N CYS A 135 3.04 9.90 16.86
CA CYS A 135 4.46 9.59 16.63
C CYS A 135 4.70 9.23 15.16
N ILE A 136 3.87 8.34 14.59
CA ILE A 136 3.96 7.96 13.17
C ILE A 136 3.80 9.19 12.29
N THR A 137 2.80 10.03 12.58
CA THR A 137 2.55 11.26 11.82
C THR A 137 3.73 12.21 11.86
N ASN A 138 4.37 12.38 13.02
CA ASN A 138 5.54 13.24 13.18
C ASN A 138 6.77 12.68 12.48
N TRP A 139 6.97 11.36 12.52
CA TRP A 139 8.07 10.69 11.80
C TRP A 139 7.88 10.81 10.28
N GLU A 140 6.70 10.50 9.75
CA GLU A 140 6.41 10.54 8.31
C GLU A 140 6.46 11.95 7.69
N ASN A 141 6.39 12.98 8.54
CA ASN A 141 6.52 14.38 8.14
C ASN A 141 7.89 14.97 8.49
N ASN A 142 8.86 14.14 8.91
CA ASN A 142 10.20 14.57 9.33
C ASN A 142 10.20 15.65 10.43
N LYS A 143 9.13 15.72 11.25
CA LYS A 143 9.04 16.65 12.40
C LYS A 143 9.79 16.14 13.62
N SER A 144 9.99 14.84 13.72
CA SER A 144 10.78 14.19 14.77
C SER A 144 11.40 12.90 14.24
N THR A 145 12.47 12.43 14.88
CA THR A 145 13.08 11.14 14.61
C THR A 145 12.62 10.09 15.62
N PRO A 146 12.55 8.80 15.22
CA PRO A 146 12.29 7.73 16.17
C PRO A 146 13.36 7.68 17.26
N GLN A 147 12.98 7.27 18.46
CA GLN A 147 13.96 6.95 19.51
C GLN A 147 14.57 5.58 19.22
N ILE A 148 15.83 5.37 19.64
CA ILE A 148 16.60 4.15 19.35
C ILE A 148 15.85 2.85 19.71
N LEU A 149 15.07 2.87 20.79
CA LEU A 149 14.31 1.70 21.24
C LEU A 149 13.28 1.17 20.22
N TYR A 150 12.84 2.02 19.28
CA TYR A 150 11.90 1.64 18.22
C TYR A 150 12.60 1.15 16.95
N TYR A 151 13.91 1.32 16.81
CA TYR A 151 14.65 0.94 15.61
C TYR A 151 14.55 -0.56 15.29
N PRO A 152 14.57 -1.49 16.28
CA PRO A 152 14.37 -2.91 15.99
C PRO A 152 13.01 -3.19 15.34
N ARG A 153 11.94 -2.56 15.85
CA ARG A 153 10.58 -2.73 15.30
C ARG A 153 10.44 -2.07 13.92
N ILE A 154 11.04 -0.90 13.73
CA ILE A 154 11.07 -0.20 12.45
C ILE A 154 11.83 -1.03 11.41
N ARG A 155 13.01 -1.57 11.77
CA ARG A 155 13.79 -2.48 10.92
C ARG A 155 12.96 -3.70 10.53
N LEU A 156 12.30 -4.35 11.48
CA LEU A 156 11.43 -5.50 11.20
C LEU A 156 10.29 -5.15 10.24
N PHE A 157 9.69 -3.96 10.40
CA PHE A 157 8.64 -3.49 9.51
C PHE A 157 9.15 -3.16 8.09
N LEU A 158 10.30 -2.51 7.98
CA LEU A 158 10.88 -2.10 6.70
C LEU A 158 11.54 -3.25 5.95
N GLY A 159 12.13 -4.20 6.67
CA GLY A 159 12.92 -5.32 6.13
C GLY A 159 14.39 -4.99 5.88
N PHE A 160 14.86 -3.80 6.25
CA PHE A 160 16.25 -3.36 6.11
C PHE A 160 16.61 -2.34 7.20
N ASP A 161 17.92 -2.12 7.40
CA ASP A 161 18.43 -1.11 8.34
C ASP A 161 18.35 0.29 7.71
N THR A 162 17.80 1.27 8.42
CA THR A 162 17.71 2.66 7.95
C THR A 162 18.87 3.54 8.39
N THR A 163 19.87 2.95 9.05
CA THR A 163 21.03 3.66 9.58
C THR A 163 22.28 3.23 8.86
N ASP A 164 22.92 4.18 8.19
CA ASP A 164 24.19 3.96 7.50
C ASP A 164 25.34 4.21 8.50
N PHE A 165 25.67 3.20 9.30
CA PHE A 165 26.87 3.23 10.13
C PHE A 165 28.02 2.54 9.41
N ASP A 166 29.22 3.09 9.55
CA ASP A 166 30.43 2.48 8.98
C ASP A 166 30.89 1.28 9.82
N GLU A 167 30.38 0.10 9.47
CA GLU A 167 30.72 -1.17 10.13
C GLU A 167 32.16 -1.65 9.88
N THR A 168 32.95 -0.95 9.05
CA THR A 168 34.40 -1.21 8.98
C THR A 168 35.13 -0.71 10.23
N THR A 169 34.55 0.28 10.91
CA THR A 169 35.09 0.84 12.15
C THR A 169 34.45 0.21 13.39
N PHE A 170 35.23 0.10 14.46
CA PHE A 170 34.69 -0.35 15.76
C PHE A 170 33.52 0.54 16.23
N SER A 171 33.65 1.86 16.08
CA SER A 171 32.61 2.83 16.43
C SER A 171 31.31 2.56 15.68
N GLY A 172 31.36 2.34 14.37
CA GLY A 172 30.16 2.07 13.58
C GLY A 172 29.55 0.70 13.87
N ARG A 173 30.37 -0.34 14.12
CA ARG A 173 29.88 -1.65 14.59
C ARG A 173 29.12 -1.52 15.91
N LEU A 174 29.65 -0.74 16.86
CA LEU A 174 29.02 -0.52 18.16
C LEU A 174 27.69 0.25 18.02
N GLN A 175 27.65 1.30 17.19
CA GLN A 175 26.44 2.07 16.91
C GLN A 175 25.38 1.22 16.21
N SER A 176 25.79 0.45 15.21
CA SER A 176 24.92 -0.47 14.47
C SER A 176 24.33 -1.52 15.40
N TYR A 177 25.14 -2.18 16.21
CA TYR A 177 24.67 -3.13 17.22
C TYR A 177 23.62 -2.52 18.16
N ARG A 178 23.88 -1.32 18.69
CA ARG A 178 22.92 -0.63 19.56
C ARG A 178 21.62 -0.28 18.85
N SER A 179 21.69 0.18 17.60
CA SER A 179 20.52 0.47 16.76
C SER A 179 19.66 -0.78 16.53
N ARG A 180 20.30 -1.88 16.15
CA ARG A 180 19.65 -3.18 15.89
C ARG A 180 18.97 -3.79 17.10
N ASN A 181 19.53 -3.53 18.29
CA ASN A 181 19.01 -4.03 19.56
C ASN A 181 18.17 -2.99 20.32
N GLY A 182 18.01 -1.78 19.78
CA GLY A 182 17.24 -0.69 20.40
C GLY A 182 17.81 -0.21 21.74
N MET A 183 19.11 -0.38 21.96
CA MET A 183 19.76 -0.08 23.25
C MET A 183 20.20 1.37 23.32
N SER A 184 19.86 2.07 24.39
CA SER A 184 20.43 3.37 24.76
C SER A 184 21.88 3.25 25.23
N CYS A 185 22.62 4.38 25.29
CA CYS A 185 24.04 4.32 25.71
C CYS A 185 24.14 3.86 27.17
N LYS A 186 23.13 4.17 27.99
CA LYS A 186 23.04 3.74 29.39
C LYS A 186 22.84 2.23 29.50
N GLU A 187 21.97 1.65 28.68
CA GLU A 187 21.74 0.20 28.70
C GLU A 187 22.96 -0.57 28.22
N MET A 188 23.63 -0.09 27.16
CA MET A 188 24.88 -0.69 26.69
C MET A 188 25.99 -0.58 27.72
N ALA A 189 26.12 0.57 28.39
CA ALA A 189 27.07 0.77 29.47
C ALA A 189 26.83 -0.22 30.63
N LYS A 190 25.56 -0.39 31.03
CA LYS A 190 25.15 -1.37 32.05
C LYS A 190 25.47 -2.81 31.63
N LEU A 191 25.23 -3.18 30.37
CA LEU A 191 25.54 -4.50 29.83
C LEU A 191 27.04 -4.81 29.88
N LEU A 192 27.88 -3.81 29.58
CA LEU A 192 29.33 -3.94 29.56
C LEU A 192 29.98 -3.73 30.93
N GLY A 193 29.29 -3.12 31.89
CA GLY A 193 29.84 -2.78 33.20
C GLY A 193 30.76 -1.56 33.18
N VAL A 194 30.48 -0.59 32.30
CA VAL A 194 31.25 0.66 32.14
C VAL A 194 30.35 1.88 32.33
N ASP A 195 30.94 3.08 32.38
CA ASP A 195 30.16 4.32 32.43
C ASP A 195 29.58 4.69 31.05
N LYS A 196 28.45 5.41 31.05
CA LYS A 196 27.82 5.92 29.82
C LYS A 196 28.79 6.79 29.01
N SER A 197 29.61 7.61 29.66
CA SER A 197 30.59 8.48 29.00
C SER A 197 31.63 7.67 28.23
N THR A 198 32.01 6.49 28.72
CA THR A 198 32.93 5.58 28.03
C THR A 198 32.34 5.07 26.72
N ILE A 199 31.06 4.67 26.71
CA ILE A 199 30.36 4.27 25.48
C ILE A 199 30.32 5.43 24.48
N LEU A 200 29.99 6.64 24.93
CA LEU A 200 29.97 7.82 24.07
C LEU A 200 31.36 8.14 23.48
N ALA A 201 32.43 7.96 24.26
CA ALA A 201 33.79 8.17 23.79
C ALA A 201 34.20 7.13 22.72
N TRP A 202 33.79 5.88 22.90
CA TRP A 202 34.01 4.81 21.92
C TRP A 202 33.21 5.04 20.63
N GLU A 203 31.95 5.45 20.73
CA GLU A 203 31.12 5.76 19.56
C GLU A 203 31.62 6.99 18.78
N LYS A 204 32.24 7.95 19.46
CA LYS A 204 32.90 9.11 18.83
C LYS A 204 34.30 8.80 18.30
N GLY A 205 34.83 7.61 18.57
CA GLY A 205 36.20 7.22 18.19
C GLY A 205 37.30 7.95 18.96
N THR A 206 36.98 8.72 20.01
CA THR A 206 37.99 9.46 20.79
C THR A 206 38.81 8.52 21.68
N ASN A 207 38.25 7.37 22.05
CA ASN A 207 38.92 6.30 22.79
C ASN A 207 38.51 4.94 22.21
N LYS A 208 39.26 3.90 22.57
CA LYS A 208 38.93 2.50 22.21
C LYS A 208 38.91 1.63 23.47
N PRO A 209 38.07 0.56 23.50
CA PRO A 209 38.13 -0.43 24.57
C PRO A 209 39.46 -1.18 24.52
N ALA A 210 39.89 -1.69 25.67
CA ALA A 210 41.10 -2.49 25.82
C ALA A 210 40.85 -3.70 26.72
N GLY A 211 41.70 -4.73 26.57
CA GLY A 211 41.67 -5.95 27.39
C GLY A 211 40.36 -6.74 27.25
N LYS A 212 39.91 -7.33 28.36
CA LYS A 212 38.74 -8.25 28.43
C LYS A 212 37.43 -7.64 27.91
N ILE A 213 37.30 -6.32 27.91
CA ILE A 213 36.10 -5.64 27.39
C ILE A 213 35.98 -5.84 25.88
N VAL A 214 37.09 -5.84 25.14
CA VAL A 214 37.08 -6.06 23.69
C VAL A 214 36.54 -7.44 23.37
N GLU A 215 37.02 -8.47 24.08
CA GLU A 215 36.56 -9.85 23.93
C GLU A 215 35.05 -9.96 24.18
N LYS A 216 34.55 -9.33 25.24
CA LYS A 216 33.11 -9.30 25.56
C LYS A 216 32.29 -8.60 24.46
N ILE A 217 32.79 -7.52 23.88
CA ILE A 217 32.08 -6.79 22.80
C ILE A 217 32.06 -7.62 21.52
N GLU A 218 33.19 -8.25 21.15
CA GLU A 218 33.26 -9.11 19.97
C GLU A 218 32.36 -10.35 20.11
N GLU A 219 32.25 -10.92 21.31
CA GLU A 219 31.30 -12.00 21.60
C GLU A 219 29.84 -11.55 21.40
N LEU A 220 29.49 -10.34 21.85
CA LEU A 220 28.15 -9.78 21.62
C LEU A 220 27.86 -9.59 20.13
N PHE A 221 28.84 -9.10 19.37
CA PHE A 221 28.71 -8.93 17.92
C PHE A 221 28.49 -10.27 17.20
N ARG A 222 29.23 -11.32 17.59
CA ARG A 222 29.07 -12.67 17.02
C ARG A 222 27.68 -13.24 17.27
N LYS A 223 27.20 -13.16 18.52
CA LYS A 223 25.86 -13.62 18.91
C LYS A 223 24.73 -12.91 18.15
N SER A 224 24.90 -11.61 17.88
CA SER A 224 23.95 -10.81 17.10
C SER A 224 23.81 -11.28 15.65
N ASN A 225 24.90 -11.76 15.05
CA ASN A 225 24.92 -12.14 13.63
C ASN A 225 24.42 -13.57 13.38
N GLY A 226 23.94 -14.27 14.41
CA GLY A 226 23.42 -15.64 14.28
C GLY A 226 24.50 -16.71 14.18
N GLU A 227 25.77 -16.38 14.41
CA GLU A 227 26.86 -17.35 14.55
C GLU A 227 26.80 -17.98 15.95
N ILE A 228 25.92 -18.96 16.11
CA ILE A 228 25.93 -19.86 17.27
C ILE A 228 27.09 -20.84 17.04
N THR A 229 28.08 -20.80 17.95
CA THR A 229 29.13 -21.83 18.05
C THR A 229 28.59 -23.01 18.84
#